data_AF-A0A7T3RBV5-F1
#
_entry.id   AF-A0A7T3RBV5-F1
#
_cell.length_a   1.000
_cell.length_b   1.000
_cell.length_c   1.000
_cell.angle_alpha   90.00
_cell.angle_beta   90.00
_cell.angle_gamma   90.00
#
_symmetry.space_group_name_H-M   'P 1'
#
loop_
_entity.id
_entity.type
_entity.pdbx_description
1 polymer ?
#
loop_
_entity_poly.entity_id
_entity_poly.type
_entity_poly.pdbx_seq_one_letter_code
_entity_poly.pdbx_strand_id
1 'polypeptide(L)'
;MARSSLELAKSLLRRRKFSLAITYLESRSDIYENDFEYLVTLGTACLYVGDVGNAMGYFGRARRIRINDVNLLLGQAAVFLRRGDTRTAMEYYLDVQELDPQNRIVREAKDFIRKNTDVSSAVRGMIDTGSIEKFYPPLGINPDVVRNCILGGIFLGIVVSVFVLAFYPRSRHTGSDRMDISMLQLTSAEKKDPVLSDMSGTVVNYLMNSRQIVECYDLAVRLFSEHRDNAARVEINRLLGSNASSLVKHKASLLASYLEEPTFDTLDDNYDFLTVSSDPALYKDVYVAWSGRIANATELSDGSWACDLLVGYEDKKTVTGRVKVMFPSVPAPSVDGSRPVRFLGKIDVSEDEAVLSGRAIYQPLKGSALK
;
A
#
# COMPACT_ATOMS: atom_id res chain seq x y z
N MET A 1 -28.66 19.16 21.19
CA MET A 1 -28.87 19.12 22.65
C MET A 1 -27.70 19.80 23.32
N ALA A 2 -27.91 20.94 23.98
CA ALA A 2 -26.86 21.63 24.72
C ALA A 2 -26.33 20.67 25.81
N ARG A 3 -25.01 20.43 25.85
CA ARG A 3 -24.41 19.67 26.95
C ARG A 3 -24.78 20.36 28.26
N SER A 4 -25.23 19.61 29.26
CA SER A 4 -25.45 20.16 30.59
C SER A 4 -24.15 20.83 31.07
N SER A 5 -24.25 21.95 31.79
CA SER A 5 -23.08 22.72 32.27
C SER A 5 -22.07 21.82 32.97
N LEU A 6 -22.58 20.85 33.73
CA LEU A 6 -21.80 19.87 34.47
C LEU A 6 -20.96 18.96 33.56
N GLU A 7 -21.53 18.47 32.45
CA GLU A 7 -20.78 17.65 31.50
C GLU A 7 -19.67 18.43 30.80
N LEU A 8 -19.87 19.73 30.57
CA LEU A 8 -18.82 20.61 30.05
C LEU A 8 -17.70 20.77 31.09
N ALA A 9 -18.04 21.01 32.35
CA ALA A 9 -17.06 21.13 33.43
C ALA A 9 -16.26 19.83 33.62
N LYS A 10 -16.92 18.67 33.66
CA LYS A 10 -16.26 17.35 33.65
C LYS A 10 -15.33 17.20 32.45
N SER A 11 -15.76 17.65 31.26
CA SER A 11 -14.89 17.66 30.06
C SER A 11 -13.66 18.56 30.22
N LEU A 12 -13.78 19.72 30.87
CA LEU A 12 -12.64 20.61 31.15
C LEU A 12 -11.67 19.97 32.15
N LEU A 13 -12.16 19.29 33.18
CA LEU A 13 -11.33 18.54 34.12
C LEU A 13 -10.57 17.39 33.46
N ARG A 14 -11.23 16.62 32.59
CA ARG A 14 -10.55 15.57 31.79
C ARG A 14 -9.43 16.14 30.92
N ARG A 15 -9.58 17.38 30.45
CA ARG A 15 -8.56 18.12 29.70
C ARG A 15 -7.49 18.79 30.57
N ARG A 16 -7.52 18.59 31.89
CA ARG A 16 -6.61 19.19 32.89
C ARG A 16 -6.68 20.73 32.95
N LYS A 17 -7.79 21.32 32.48
CA LYS A 17 -8.05 22.77 32.54
C LYS A 17 -8.78 23.12 33.83
N PHE A 18 -8.13 22.92 34.96
CA PHE A 18 -8.76 22.99 36.28
C PHE A 18 -9.31 24.37 36.62
N SER A 19 -8.53 25.43 36.44
CA SER A 19 -8.95 26.80 36.74
C SER A 19 -10.19 27.21 35.94
N LEU A 20 -10.22 26.86 34.65
CA LEU A 20 -11.38 27.12 33.79
C LEU A 20 -12.61 26.31 34.22
N ALA A 21 -12.42 25.07 34.67
CA ALA A 21 -13.52 24.26 35.19
C ALA A 21 -14.11 24.87 36.47
N ILE A 22 -13.26 25.37 37.38
CA ILE A 22 -13.68 26.05 38.62
C ILE A 22 -14.48 27.31 38.28
N THR A 23 -13.91 28.25 37.51
CA THR A 23 -14.60 29.49 37.13
C THR A 23 -15.95 29.22 36.44
N TYR A 24 -15.99 28.22 35.56
CA TYR A 24 -17.22 27.86 34.87
C TYR A 24 -18.28 27.27 35.81
N LEU A 25 -17.88 26.44 36.77
CA LEU A 25 -18.78 25.87 37.78
C LEU A 25 -19.26 26.89 38.81
N GLU A 26 -18.38 27.81 39.24
CA GLU A 26 -18.72 28.87 40.19
C GLU A 26 -19.69 29.89 39.58
N SER A 27 -19.55 30.21 38.29
CA SER A 27 -20.50 31.11 37.59
C SER A 27 -21.94 30.59 37.54
N ARG A 28 -22.17 29.33 37.91
CA ARG A 28 -23.47 28.65 37.88
C ARG A 28 -23.79 27.98 39.21
N SER A 29 -23.19 28.44 40.31
CA SER A 29 -23.40 27.88 41.66
C SER A 29 -24.87 27.80 42.04
N ASP A 30 -25.66 28.82 41.69
CA ASP A 30 -27.06 28.96 42.09
C ASP A 30 -27.95 27.84 41.53
N ILE A 31 -27.56 27.25 40.40
CA ILE A 31 -28.33 26.20 39.72
C ILE A 31 -28.03 24.81 40.32
N TYR A 32 -26.83 24.62 40.87
CA TYR A 32 -26.30 23.29 41.24
C TYR A 32 -25.88 23.19 42.71
N GLU A 33 -26.28 24.14 43.56
CA GLU A 33 -25.79 24.30 44.94
C GLU A 33 -25.90 23.04 45.82
N ASN A 34 -26.87 22.17 45.52
CA ASN A 34 -27.12 20.90 46.23
C ASN A 34 -27.00 19.67 45.33
N ASP A 35 -26.38 19.80 44.16
CA ASP A 35 -26.11 18.66 43.28
C ASP A 35 -24.82 17.94 43.73
N PHE A 36 -24.93 16.62 43.94
CA PHE A 36 -23.82 15.81 44.41
C PHE A 36 -22.64 15.81 43.43
N GLU A 37 -22.92 15.61 42.14
CA GLU A 37 -21.88 15.49 41.12
C GLU A 37 -21.18 16.83 40.91
N TYR A 38 -21.92 17.94 40.98
CA TYR A 38 -21.37 19.29 40.98
C TYR A 38 -20.34 19.47 42.11
N LEU A 39 -20.72 19.15 43.36
CA LEU A 39 -19.87 19.34 44.53
C LEU A 39 -18.61 18.46 44.47
N VAL A 40 -18.73 17.20 44.06
CA VAL A 40 -17.57 16.30 43.89
C VAL A 40 -16.66 16.78 42.76
N THR A 41 -17.23 17.21 41.63
CA THR A 41 -16.48 17.73 40.47
C THR A 41 -15.71 18.99 40.84
N LEU A 42 -16.35 19.93 41.55
CA LEU A 42 -15.72 21.18 41.99
C LEU A 42 -14.67 20.93 43.08
N GLY A 43 -14.96 20.09 44.07
CA GLY A 43 -14.00 19.69 45.11
C GLY A 43 -12.77 19.00 44.51
N THR A 44 -12.97 18.14 43.52
CA THR A 44 -11.88 17.50 42.77
C THR A 44 -11.07 18.55 41.99
N ALA A 45 -11.72 19.49 41.31
CA ALA A 45 -11.05 20.58 40.60
C ALA A 45 -10.15 21.41 41.54
N CYS A 46 -10.67 21.83 42.69
CA CYS A 46 -9.92 22.56 43.72
C CYS A 46 -8.72 21.74 44.23
N LEU A 47 -8.91 20.45 44.47
CA LEU A 47 -7.83 19.55 44.91
C LEU A 47 -6.68 19.47 43.91
N TYR A 48 -6.98 19.37 42.61
CA TYR A 48 -5.98 19.36 41.55
C TYR A 48 -5.28 20.71 41.35
N VAL A 49 -5.96 21.84 41.62
CA VAL A 49 -5.31 23.17 41.65
C VAL A 49 -4.39 23.35 42.86
N GLY A 50 -4.64 22.61 43.94
CA GLY A 50 -3.91 22.78 45.20
C GLY A 50 -4.68 23.51 46.29
N ASP A 51 -5.93 23.89 46.02
CA ASP A 51 -6.82 24.53 46.98
C ASP A 51 -7.50 23.49 47.89
N VAL A 52 -6.72 23.01 48.86
CA VAL A 52 -7.13 21.99 49.83
C VAL A 52 -8.23 22.51 50.77
N GLY A 53 -8.31 23.82 50.98
CA GLY A 53 -9.31 24.46 51.83
C GLY A 53 -10.70 24.34 51.22
N ASN A 54 -10.86 24.84 50.00
CA ASN A 54 -12.12 24.78 49.28
C ASN A 54 -12.51 23.34 48.91
N ALA A 55 -11.54 22.50 48.53
CA ALA A 55 -11.78 21.08 48.27
C ALA A 55 -12.44 20.37 49.47
N MET A 56 -11.92 20.60 50.68
CA MET A 56 -12.48 20.03 51.91
C MET A 56 -13.92 20.50 52.15
N GLY A 57 -14.20 21.78 51.93
CA GLY A 57 -15.55 22.35 52.08
C GLY A 57 -16.55 21.72 51.12
N TYR A 58 -16.20 21.60 49.84
CA TYR A 58 -17.07 21.00 48.83
C TYR A 58 -17.30 19.50 49.06
N PHE A 59 -16.26 18.73 49.41
CA PHE A 59 -16.44 17.32 49.77
C PHE A 59 -17.26 17.14 51.04
N GLY A 60 -17.10 18.02 52.04
CA GLY A 60 -17.93 17.99 53.25
C GLY A 60 -19.42 18.20 52.95
N ARG A 61 -19.75 19.12 52.04
CA ARG A 61 -21.13 19.31 51.55
C ARG A 61 -21.64 18.11 50.76
N ALA A 62 -20.83 17.58 49.83
CA ALA A 62 -21.18 16.40 49.04
C ALA A 62 -21.49 15.19 49.94
N ARG A 63 -20.73 15.03 51.04
CA ARG A 63 -20.92 13.92 51.98
C ARG A 63 -22.25 13.95 52.74
N ARG A 64 -22.86 15.12 52.91
CA ARG A 64 -24.21 15.24 53.48
C ARG A 64 -25.29 14.69 52.55
N ILE A 65 -25.00 14.61 51.25
CA ILE A 65 -25.92 14.09 50.23
C ILE A 65 -25.70 12.59 50.04
N ARG A 66 -24.44 12.17 49.85
CA ARG A 66 -24.09 10.74 49.75
C ARG A 66 -22.87 10.44 50.60
N ILE A 67 -23.00 9.44 51.47
CA ILE A 67 -21.95 9.04 52.42
C ILE A 67 -20.95 8.07 51.75
N ASN A 68 -21.47 7.15 50.92
CA ASN A 68 -20.70 6.04 50.35
C ASN A 68 -20.51 6.24 48.83
N ASP A 69 -19.54 7.06 48.46
CA ASP A 69 -19.12 7.24 47.07
C ASP A 69 -17.59 7.17 46.97
N VAL A 70 -17.09 6.35 46.05
CA VAL A 70 -15.66 6.07 45.89
C VAL A 70 -14.87 7.34 45.57
N ASN A 71 -15.35 8.20 44.68
CA ASN A 71 -14.63 9.40 44.27
C ASN A 71 -14.63 10.46 45.37
N LEU A 72 -15.75 10.61 46.08
CA LEU A 72 -15.83 11.47 47.25
C LEU A 72 -14.83 11.04 48.33
N LEU A 73 -14.84 9.75 48.70
CA LEU A 73 -13.99 9.22 49.77
C LEU A 73 -12.51 9.28 49.38
N LEU A 74 -12.15 8.97 48.13
CA LEU A 74 -10.80 9.19 47.60
C LEU A 74 -10.40 10.68 47.67
N GLY A 75 -11.30 11.59 47.34
CA GLY A 75 -11.08 13.03 47.44
C GLY A 75 -10.81 13.50 48.88
N GLN A 76 -11.57 12.98 49.84
CA GLN A 76 -11.36 13.26 51.26
C GLN A 76 -10.04 12.65 51.76
N ALA A 77 -9.76 11.38 51.44
CA ALA A 77 -8.51 10.72 51.78
C ALA A 77 -7.30 11.51 51.27
N ALA A 78 -7.35 11.98 50.02
CA ALA A 78 -6.32 12.80 49.41
C ALA A 78 -6.12 14.15 50.11
N VAL A 79 -7.21 14.83 50.50
CA VAL A 79 -7.15 16.09 51.26
C VAL A 79 -6.44 15.88 52.60
N PHE A 80 -6.77 14.84 53.35
CA PHE A 80 -6.11 14.53 54.63
C PHE A 80 -4.66 14.09 54.44
N LEU A 81 -4.38 13.31 53.40
CA LEU A 81 -3.02 12.91 53.05
C LEU A 81 -2.13 14.12 52.77
N ARG A 82 -2.63 15.11 52.00
CA ARG A 82 -1.91 16.38 51.74
C ARG A 82 -1.65 17.21 52.99
N ARG A 83 -2.54 17.12 53.99
CA ARG A 83 -2.40 17.79 55.28
C ARG A 83 -1.43 17.06 56.23
N GLY A 84 -0.98 15.86 55.86
CA GLY A 84 -0.13 15.02 56.69
C GLY A 84 -0.88 14.20 57.74
N ASP A 85 -2.22 14.24 57.75
CA ASP A 85 -3.04 13.43 58.66
C ASP A 85 -3.23 12.02 58.07
N THR A 86 -2.22 11.19 58.27
CA THR A 86 -2.15 9.82 57.73
C THR A 86 -3.17 8.89 58.34
N ARG A 87 -3.53 9.09 59.61
CA ARG A 87 -4.51 8.26 60.32
C ARG A 87 -5.88 8.42 59.66
N THR A 88 -6.35 9.65 59.54
CA THR A 88 -7.65 9.95 58.93
C THR A 88 -7.66 9.61 57.45
N ALA A 89 -6.54 9.84 56.73
CA ALA A 89 -6.42 9.43 55.34
C ALA A 89 -6.54 7.90 55.17
N MET A 90 -5.91 7.11 56.06
CA MET A 90 -5.97 5.65 56.04
C MET A 90 -7.39 5.13 56.30
N GLU A 91 -8.11 5.73 57.26
CA GLU A 91 -9.52 5.40 57.54
C GLU A 91 -10.36 5.54 56.25
N TYR A 92 -10.24 6.68 55.55
CA TYR A 92 -10.95 6.87 54.28
C TYR A 92 -10.53 5.88 53.17
N TYR A 93 -9.25 5.53 53.08
CA TYR A 93 -8.82 4.52 52.12
C TYR A 93 -9.36 3.12 52.43
N LEU A 94 -9.53 2.77 53.71
CA LEU A 94 -10.17 1.52 54.11
C LEU A 94 -11.66 1.54 53.76
N ASP A 95 -12.37 2.65 53.99
CA ASP A 95 -13.77 2.81 53.57
C ASP A 95 -13.91 2.62 52.05
N VAL A 96 -12.99 3.18 51.25
CA VAL A 96 -12.97 2.95 49.79
C VAL A 96 -12.69 1.49 49.47
N GLN A 97 -11.81 0.82 50.21
CA GLN A 97 -11.49 -0.59 49.99
C GLN A 97 -12.70 -1.51 50.23
N GLU A 98 -13.55 -1.17 51.19
CA GLU A 98 -14.79 -1.91 51.46
C GLU A 98 -15.79 -1.77 50.30
N LEU A 99 -15.83 -0.61 49.65
CA LEU A 99 -16.71 -0.35 48.51
C LEU A 99 -16.15 -0.88 47.17
N ASP A 100 -14.83 -0.77 46.97
CA ASP A 100 -14.12 -1.22 45.77
C ASP A 100 -12.81 -1.95 46.15
N PRO A 101 -12.86 -3.28 46.36
CA PRO A 101 -11.71 -4.07 46.79
C PRO A 101 -10.54 -4.09 45.79
N GLN A 102 -10.80 -3.79 44.51
CA GLN A 102 -9.79 -3.83 43.45
C GLN A 102 -9.20 -2.45 43.13
N ASN A 103 -9.56 -1.42 43.89
CA ASN A 103 -9.10 -0.06 43.63
C ASN A 103 -7.57 0.06 43.72
N ARG A 104 -6.94 0.39 42.59
CA ARG A 104 -5.47 0.53 42.49
C ARG A 104 -4.95 1.69 43.33
N ILE A 105 -5.70 2.79 43.42
CA ILE A 105 -5.29 4.01 44.14
C ILE A 105 -5.14 3.72 45.63
N VAL A 106 -6.11 2.99 46.21
CA VAL A 106 -6.07 2.58 47.62
C VAL A 106 -4.85 1.72 47.92
N ARG A 107 -4.56 0.74 47.05
CA ARG A 107 -3.40 -0.14 47.23
C ARG A 107 -2.09 0.66 47.22
N GLU A 108 -1.94 1.53 46.23
CA GLU A 108 -0.76 2.40 46.10
C GLU A 108 -0.63 3.37 47.28
N ALA A 109 -1.74 3.95 47.76
CA ALA A 109 -1.75 4.86 48.90
C ALA A 109 -1.35 4.16 50.21
N LYS A 110 -1.87 2.95 50.46
CA LYS A 110 -1.52 2.13 51.63
C LYS A 110 -0.05 1.73 51.60
N ASP A 111 0.45 1.29 50.45
CA ASP A 111 1.86 0.96 50.27
C ASP A 111 2.76 2.18 50.46
N PHE A 112 2.34 3.35 49.97
CA PHE A 112 3.05 4.60 50.20
C PHE A 112 3.11 4.97 51.69
N ILE A 113 1.99 4.94 52.40
CA ILE A 113 1.93 5.26 53.83
C ILE A 113 2.77 4.26 54.65
N ARG A 114 2.76 2.98 54.29
CA ARG A 114 3.53 1.93 55.00
C ARG A 114 5.04 2.04 54.78
N LYS A 115 5.48 2.46 53.59
CA LYS A 115 6.91 2.51 53.22
C LYS A 115 7.65 3.72 53.77
N ASN A 116 6.93 4.80 54.08
CA ASN A 116 7.55 6.06 54.51
C ASN A 116 7.38 6.24 56.02
N THR A 117 8.50 6.24 56.76
CA THR A 117 8.49 6.50 58.21
C THR A 117 8.08 7.94 58.53
N ASP A 118 8.45 8.90 57.67
CA ASP A 118 7.97 10.28 57.71
C ASP A 118 7.16 10.58 56.45
N VAL A 119 5.85 10.35 56.54
CA VAL A 119 4.91 10.57 55.44
C VAL A 119 4.77 12.06 55.13
N SER A 120 4.96 12.94 56.11
CA SER A 120 4.73 14.38 55.95
C SER A 120 5.76 15.03 55.01
N SER A 121 7.04 14.68 55.16
CA SER A 121 8.11 15.13 54.25
C SER A 121 8.01 14.47 52.88
N ALA A 122 7.67 13.18 52.81
CA ALA A 122 7.45 12.48 51.54
C ALA A 122 6.27 13.07 50.73
N VAL A 123 5.16 13.42 51.40
CA VAL A 123 4.02 14.11 50.78
C VAL A 123 4.45 15.48 50.26
N ARG A 124 5.26 16.24 51.02
CA ARG A 124 5.77 17.54 50.56
C ARG A 124 6.57 17.41 49.26
N GLY A 125 7.51 16.47 49.19
CA GLY A 125 8.26 16.22 47.95
C GLY A 125 7.38 15.74 46.78
N MET A 126 6.29 15.03 47.05
CA MET A 126 5.31 14.66 46.01
C MET A 126 4.43 15.81 45.55
N ILE A 127 4.18 16.81 46.40
CA ILE A 127 3.49 18.04 46.01
C ILE A 127 4.39 18.83 45.06
N ASP A 128 5.67 18.97 45.39
CA ASP A 128 6.65 19.70 44.56
C ASP A 128 6.84 19.04 43.18
N THR A 129 6.79 17.72 43.13
CA THR A 129 6.90 16.95 41.88
C THR A 129 5.56 16.69 41.17
N GLY A 130 4.44 17.11 41.75
CA GLY A 130 3.09 16.83 41.24
C GLY A 130 2.65 15.35 41.31
N SER A 131 3.49 14.46 41.82
CA SER A 131 3.20 13.01 41.89
C SER A 131 2.09 12.65 42.88
N ILE A 132 1.74 13.58 43.77
CA ILE A 132 0.63 13.44 44.74
C ILE A 132 -0.73 13.20 44.05
N GLU A 133 -0.89 13.64 42.79
CA GLU A 133 -2.12 13.48 42.00
C GLU A 133 -2.52 12.01 41.76
N LYS A 134 -1.59 11.06 41.90
CA LYS A 134 -1.86 9.62 41.77
C LYS A 134 -2.84 9.11 42.83
N PHE A 135 -2.94 9.81 43.95
CA PHE A 135 -3.83 9.46 45.06
C PHE A 135 -5.20 10.16 44.99
N TYR A 136 -5.43 10.98 43.97
CA TYR A 136 -6.67 11.75 43.81
C TYR A 136 -7.74 10.95 43.04
N PRO A 137 -9.01 11.39 43.07
CA PRO A 137 -10.06 10.80 42.25
C PRO A 137 -9.67 10.80 40.76
N PRO A 138 -9.77 9.66 40.06
CA PRO A 138 -9.22 9.52 38.72
C PRO A 138 -10.02 10.36 37.70
N LEU A 139 -9.33 11.24 36.99
CA LEU A 139 -9.91 12.10 35.96
C LEU A 139 -10.03 11.42 34.58
N GLY A 140 -9.72 10.13 34.46
CA GLY A 140 -9.71 9.41 33.19
C GLY A 140 -8.68 9.93 32.16
N ILE A 141 -8.81 9.44 30.92
CA ILE A 141 -7.90 9.76 29.81
C ILE A 141 -8.24 11.14 29.24
N ASN A 142 -7.21 11.95 28.98
CA ASN A 142 -7.38 13.26 28.36
C ASN A 142 -7.76 13.10 26.87
N PRO A 143 -8.95 13.55 26.44
CA PRO A 143 -9.41 13.37 25.06
C PRO A 143 -8.54 14.11 24.03
N ASP A 144 -7.89 15.21 24.41
CA ASP A 144 -7.01 15.95 23.51
C ASP A 144 -5.72 15.15 23.23
N VAL A 145 -5.22 14.39 24.21
CA VAL A 145 -4.04 13.51 24.03
C VAL A 145 -4.38 12.35 23.10
N VAL A 146 -5.53 11.69 23.30
CA VAL A 146 -5.98 10.60 22.44
C VAL A 146 -6.15 11.08 21.00
N ARG A 147 -6.79 12.24 20.80
CA ARG A 147 -6.93 12.85 19.47
C ARG A 147 -5.57 13.10 18.83
N ASN A 148 -4.63 13.68 19.56
CA ASN A 148 -3.31 13.99 19.03
C ASN A 148 -2.51 12.72 18.70
N CYS A 149 -2.64 11.64 19.48
CA CYS A 149 -2.03 10.34 19.17
C CYS A 149 -2.61 9.72 17.90
N ILE A 150 -3.93 9.77 17.71
CA ILE A 150 -4.59 9.27 16.50
C ILE A 150 -4.12 10.06 15.28
N LEU A 151 -4.12 11.40 15.37
CA LEU A 151 -3.64 12.26 14.28
C LEU A 151 -2.16 12.02 13.95
N GLY A 152 -1.32 11.83 14.97
CA GLY A 152 0.09 11.48 14.79
C GLY A 152 0.28 10.13 14.10
N GLY A 153 -0.53 9.12 14.46
CA GLY A 153 -0.51 7.82 13.82
C GLY A 153 -0.92 7.87 12.35
N ILE A 154 -1.96 8.65 12.02
CA ILE A 154 -2.40 8.86 10.62
C ILE A 154 -1.29 9.57 9.83
N PHE A 155 -0.69 10.62 10.39
CA PHE A 155 0.41 11.35 9.74
C PHE A 155 1.61 10.44 9.46
N LEU A 156 2.02 9.62 10.44
CA LEU A 156 3.09 8.64 10.26
C LEU A 156 2.76 7.63 9.16
N GLY A 157 1.53 7.13 9.12
CA GLY A 157 1.06 6.22 8.07
C GLY A 157 1.14 6.83 6.67
N ILE A 158 0.77 8.10 6.52
CA ILE A 158 0.88 8.82 5.24
C ILE A 158 2.35 8.97 4.84
N VAL A 159 3.23 9.35 5.78
CA VAL A 159 4.68 9.48 5.52
C VAL A 159 5.27 8.16 5.06
N VAL A 160 4.94 7.05 5.74
CA VAL A 160 5.39 5.71 5.35
C VAL A 160 4.84 5.33 3.97
N SER A 161 3.57 5.61 3.69
CA SER A 161 2.98 5.31 2.37
C SER A 161 3.63 6.11 1.24
N VAL A 162 3.91 7.40 1.45
CA VAL A 162 4.63 8.24 0.47
C VAL A 162 6.07 7.76 0.31
N PHE A 163 6.74 7.38 1.40
CA PHE A 163 8.10 6.85 1.33
C PHE A 163 8.14 5.53 0.56
N VAL A 164 7.18 4.62 0.82
CA VAL A 164 7.01 3.39 0.04
C VAL A 164 6.75 3.74 -1.41
N LEU A 165 5.84 4.63 -1.77
CA LEU A 165 5.58 4.96 -3.19
C LEU A 165 6.74 5.67 -3.89
N ALA A 166 7.50 6.51 -3.19
CA ALA A 166 8.62 7.27 -3.75
C ALA A 166 9.93 6.46 -3.82
N PHE A 167 10.13 5.54 -2.87
CA PHE A 167 11.36 4.74 -2.74
C PHE A 167 11.15 3.24 -2.95
N TYR A 168 9.93 2.75 -3.24
CA TYR A 168 9.80 1.43 -3.84
C TYR A 168 10.57 1.50 -5.15
N PRO A 169 11.63 0.70 -5.32
CA PRO A 169 12.15 0.51 -6.65
C PRO A 169 10.98 -0.02 -7.48
N ARG A 170 10.59 0.71 -8.53
CA ARG A 170 10.02 0.06 -9.71
C ARG A 170 11.07 -0.97 -10.08
N SER A 171 10.88 -2.20 -9.61
CA SER A 171 11.71 -3.33 -9.92
C SER A 171 11.55 -3.60 -11.41
N ARG A 172 12.18 -2.79 -12.26
CA ARG A 172 12.76 -3.29 -13.49
C ARG A 172 13.83 -4.24 -13.00
N HIS A 173 13.67 -5.51 -13.31
CA HIS A 173 14.66 -6.54 -13.09
C HIS A 173 16.00 -6.08 -13.71
N THR A 174 16.82 -5.37 -12.95
CA THR A 174 18.24 -5.21 -13.23
C THR A 174 18.92 -6.35 -12.51
N GLY A 175 19.09 -7.46 -13.22
CA GLY A 175 19.84 -8.58 -12.67
C GLY A 175 19.48 -9.94 -13.26
N SER A 176 19.78 -10.14 -14.54
CA SER A 176 20.30 -11.42 -14.98
C SER A 176 21.40 -11.18 -16.00
N ASP A 177 22.50 -11.87 -15.77
CA ASP A 177 23.75 -11.96 -16.54
C ASP A 177 23.49 -12.18 -18.04
N ARG A 178 23.16 -11.12 -18.81
CA ARG A 178 23.24 -11.21 -20.27
C ARG A 178 24.71 -11.24 -20.65
N MET A 179 25.09 -12.24 -21.47
CA MET A 179 26.43 -12.41 -22.02
C MET A 179 27.03 -11.08 -22.50
N ASP A 180 28.34 -10.90 -22.31
CA ASP A 180 29.06 -9.72 -22.76
C ASP A 180 28.85 -9.49 -24.28
N ILE A 181 28.02 -8.50 -24.60
CA ILE A 181 27.60 -8.10 -25.96
C ILE A 181 28.69 -7.32 -26.71
N SER A 182 29.90 -7.19 -26.15
CA SER A 182 31.03 -6.51 -26.79
C SER A 182 31.33 -7.03 -28.21
N MET A 183 31.13 -8.34 -28.45
CA MET A 183 31.30 -8.96 -29.78
C MET A 183 30.20 -8.57 -30.78
N LEU A 184 29.04 -8.11 -30.32
CA LEU A 184 27.89 -7.74 -31.14
C LEU A 184 27.86 -6.24 -31.50
N GLN A 185 28.75 -5.41 -30.95
CA GLN A 185 28.80 -4.00 -31.34
C GLN A 185 29.33 -3.81 -32.77
N LEU A 186 28.80 -2.83 -33.49
CA LEU A 186 29.34 -2.43 -34.79
C LEU A 186 30.69 -1.74 -34.60
N THR A 187 31.70 -2.22 -35.31
CA THR A 187 33.04 -1.62 -35.35
C THR A 187 33.03 -0.29 -36.11
N SER A 188 34.03 0.55 -35.90
CA SER A 188 34.16 1.85 -36.58
C SER A 188 34.21 1.73 -38.11
N ALA A 189 34.70 0.61 -38.66
CA ALA A 189 34.71 0.35 -40.09
C ALA A 189 33.30 0.02 -40.61
N GLU A 190 32.53 -0.79 -39.90
CA GLU A 190 31.15 -1.16 -40.27
C GLU A 190 30.19 0.03 -40.15
N LYS A 191 30.42 0.94 -39.19
CA LYS A 191 29.66 2.19 -39.10
C LYS A 191 29.93 3.14 -40.27
N LYS A 192 31.07 3.01 -40.95
CA LYS A 192 31.47 3.86 -42.08
C LYS A 192 30.81 3.44 -43.39
N ASP A 193 30.52 2.15 -43.57
CA ASP A 193 29.84 1.61 -44.76
C ASP A 193 28.69 0.64 -44.40
N PRO A 194 27.60 1.14 -43.78
CA PRO A 194 26.50 0.30 -43.32
C PRO A 194 25.46 0.00 -44.41
N VAL A 195 25.59 0.57 -45.61
CA VAL A 195 24.64 0.44 -46.72
C VAL A 195 25.21 -0.50 -47.79
N LEU A 196 24.36 -1.29 -48.42
CA LEU A 196 24.77 -2.16 -49.52
C LEU A 196 25.16 -1.32 -50.76
N SER A 197 26.35 -1.53 -51.29
CA SER A 197 26.91 -0.76 -52.41
C SER A 197 26.34 -1.14 -53.78
N ASP A 198 25.76 -2.34 -53.90
CA ASP A 198 25.11 -2.84 -55.12
C ASP A 198 23.71 -3.37 -54.81
N MET A 199 22.67 -2.67 -55.27
CA MET A 199 21.26 -3.06 -55.06
C MET A 199 20.73 -4.01 -56.15
N SER A 200 21.57 -4.45 -57.10
CA SER A 200 21.11 -5.31 -58.18
C SER A 200 20.66 -6.69 -57.66
N GLY A 201 19.38 -7.02 -57.85
CA GLY A 201 18.82 -8.33 -57.53
C GLY A 201 18.34 -8.57 -56.09
N THR A 202 18.41 -7.59 -55.19
CA THR A 202 17.89 -7.73 -53.81
C THR A 202 16.59 -6.96 -53.64
N VAL A 203 15.48 -7.65 -53.35
CA VAL A 203 14.23 -6.99 -52.95
C VAL A 203 14.40 -6.46 -51.54
N VAL A 204 14.31 -5.13 -51.40
CA VAL A 204 14.43 -4.42 -50.13
C VAL A 204 13.06 -3.84 -49.79
N ASN A 205 12.56 -4.17 -48.60
CA ASN A 205 11.26 -3.68 -48.12
C ASN A 205 11.41 -2.30 -47.45
N TYR A 206 12.56 -2.01 -46.83
CA TYR A 206 12.80 -0.77 -46.09
C TYR A 206 14.04 -0.02 -46.59
N LEU A 207 13.85 1.13 -47.23
CA LEU A 207 14.96 1.98 -47.65
C LEU A 207 15.39 2.88 -46.48
N MET A 208 16.64 2.75 -46.04
CA MET A 208 17.22 3.53 -44.95
C MET A 208 18.54 4.18 -45.37
N ASN A 209 18.85 5.34 -44.78
CA ASN A 209 20.16 5.96 -44.92
C ASN A 209 21.17 5.38 -43.91
N SER A 210 22.46 5.67 -44.10
CA SER A 210 23.53 5.13 -43.25
C SER A 210 23.34 5.44 -41.76
N ARG A 211 22.83 6.63 -41.43
CA ARG A 211 22.57 7.04 -40.04
C ARG A 211 21.42 6.22 -39.44
N GLN A 212 20.33 6.05 -40.18
CA GLN A 212 19.17 5.29 -39.74
C GLN A 212 19.50 3.81 -39.49
N ILE A 213 20.36 3.21 -40.32
CA ILE A 213 20.80 1.81 -40.11
C ILE A 213 21.58 1.67 -38.81
N VAL A 214 22.52 2.59 -38.54
CA VAL A 214 23.30 2.57 -37.29
C VAL A 214 22.39 2.83 -36.08
N GLU A 215 21.50 3.82 -36.16
CA GLU A 215 20.55 4.13 -35.08
C GLU A 215 19.60 2.97 -34.79
N CYS A 216 19.11 2.28 -35.83
CA CYS A 216 18.24 1.10 -35.71
C CYS A 216 18.99 -0.07 -35.08
N TYR A 217 20.25 -0.32 -35.46
CA TYR A 217 21.09 -1.35 -34.84
C TYR A 217 21.40 -1.05 -33.37
N ASP A 218 21.83 0.18 -33.08
CA ASP A 218 22.13 0.61 -31.71
C ASP A 218 20.85 0.55 -30.83
N LEU A 219 19.68 0.83 -31.40
CA LEU A 219 18.38 0.66 -30.74
C LEU A 219 18.06 -0.81 -30.46
N ALA A 220 18.26 -1.72 -31.44
CA ALA A 220 18.05 -3.15 -31.24
C ALA A 220 18.93 -3.71 -30.11
N VAL A 221 20.21 -3.32 -30.06
CA VAL A 221 21.13 -3.71 -28.98
C VAL A 221 20.69 -3.14 -27.64
N ARG A 222 20.22 -1.89 -27.60
CA ARG A 222 19.70 -1.29 -26.36
C ARG A 222 18.46 -2.02 -25.85
N LEU A 223 17.48 -2.28 -26.72
CA LEU A 223 16.26 -3.01 -26.38
C LEU A 223 16.59 -4.42 -25.87
N PHE A 224 17.55 -5.09 -26.51
CA PHE A 224 18.11 -6.36 -26.02
C PHE A 224 18.72 -6.20 -24.62
N SER A 225 19.54 -5.18 -24.36
CA SER A 225 20.11 -4.97 -23.02
C SER A 225 19.06 -4.67 -21.93
N GLU A 226 17.89 -4.15 -22.33
CA GLU A 226 16.76 -3.84 -21.46
C GLU A 226 15.79 -5.03 -21.27
N HIS A 227 16.11 -6.23 -21.77
CA HIS A 227 15.23 -7.42 -21.80
C HIS A 227 13.94 -7.25 -22.63
N ARG A 228 13.91 -6.25 -23.51
CA ARG A 228 12.78 -5.98 -24.42
C ARG A 228 12.96 -6.70 -25.75
N ASP A 229 13.06 -8.02 -25.68
CA ASP A 229 13.42 -8.88 -26.81
C ASP A 229 12.43 -8.80 -27.96
N ASN A 230 11.15 -8.64 -27.65
CA ASN A 230 10.10 -8.57 -28.66
C ASN A 230 10.19 -7.28 -29.49
N ALA A 231 10.48 -6.15 -28.85
CA ALA A 231 10.76 -4.90 -29.55
C ALA A 231 12.11 -4.95 -30.30
N ALA A 232 13.13 -5.59 -29.72
CA ALA A 232 14.41 -5.80 -30.40
C ALA A 232 14.24 -6.62 -31.68
N ARG A 233 13.39 -7.66 -31.67
CA ARG A 233 13.05 -8.47 -32.85
C ARG A 233 12.50 -7.63 -33.99
N VAL A 234 11.60 -6.68 -33.71
CA VAL A 234 11.02 -5.78 -34.73
C VAL A 234 12.11 -4.94 -35.41
N GLU A 235 13.02 -4.35 -34.63
CA GLU A 235 14.13 -3.57 -35.18
C GLU A 235 15.11 -4.45 -35.98
N ILE A 236 15.37 -5.68 -35.53
CA ILE A 236 16.16 -6.65 -36.28
C ILE A 236 15.50 -6.99 -37.61
N ASN A 237 14.19 -7.27 -37.64
CA ASN A 237 13.47 -7.56 -38.88
C ASN A 237 13.52 -6.38 -39.85
N ARG A 238 13.40 -5.15 -39.33
CA ARG A 238 13.57 -3.93 -40.13
C ARG A 238 14.95 -3.88 -40.77
N LEU A 239 16.02 -4.17 -40.02
CA LEU A 239 17.39 -4.24 -40.55
C LEU A 239 17.55 -5.33 -41.61
N LEU A 240 17.02 -6.54 -41.36
CA LEU A 240 17.11 -7.66 -42.30
C LEU A 240 16.37 -7.38 -43.61
N GLY A 241 15.21 -6.72 -43.53
CA GLY A 241 14.41 -6.29 -44.68
C GLY A 241 14.88 -5.00 -45.36
N SER A 242 15.98 -4.40 -44.90
CA SER A 242 16.48 -3.11 -45.40
C SER A 242 17.63 -3.21 -46.40
N ASN A 243 18.09 -2.06 -46.89
CA ASN A 243 19.31 -1.90 -47.69
C ASN A 243 20.61 -1.90 -46.86
N ALA A 244 20.58 -2.37 -45.61
CA ALA A 244 21.77 -2.54 -44.79
C ALA A 244 22.75 -3.55 -45.41
N SER A 245 24.06 -3.33 -45.21
CA SER A 245 25.11 -4.20 -45.72
C SER A 245 25.00 -5.64 -45.16
N SER A 246 25.56 -6.61 -45.89
CA SER A 246 25.51 -8.03 -45.50
C SER A 246 26.11 -8.29 -44.11
N LEU A 247 27.15 -7.54 -43.73
CA LEU A 247 27.78 -7.61 -42.40
C LEU A 247 26.82 -7.16 -41.28
N VAL A 248 26.12 -6.04 -41.48
CA VAL A 248 25.13 -5.53 -40.51
C VAL A 248 23.98 -6.53 -40.38
N LYS A 249 23.48 -7.08 -41.49
CA LYS A 249 22.44 -8.11 -41.48
C LYS A 249 22.89 -9.38 -40.76
N HIS A 250 24.11 -9.84 -41.00
CA HIS A 250 24.66 -11.01 -40.31
C HIS A 250 24.73 -10.80 -38.79
N LYS A 251 25.19 -9.63 -38.34
CA LYS A 251 25.22 -9.30 -36.91
C LYS A 251 23.81 -9.18 -36.31
N ALA A 252 22.87 -8.59 -37.04
CA ALA A 252 21.47 -8.53 -36.61
C ALA A 252 20.84 -9.94 -36.49
N SER A 253 21.14 -10.86 -37.43
CA SER A 253 20.74 -12.26 -37.34
C SER A 253 21.35 -12.97 -36.14
N LEU A 254 22.63 -12.71 -35.85
CA LEU A 254 23.30 -13.26 -34.67
C LEU A 254 22.66 -12.73 -33.38
N LEU A 255 22.39 -11.43 -33.29
CA LEU A 255 21.65 -10.84 -32.16
C LEU A 255 20.27 -11.51 -32.00
N ALA A 256 19.57 -11.76 -33.11
CA ALA A 256 18.28 -12.44 -33.11
C ALA A 256 18.33 -13.88 -32.56
N SER A 257 19.46 -14.57 -32.65
CA SER A 257 19.62 -15.93 -32.12
C SER A 257 19.69 -15.98 -30.59
N TYR A 258 20.00 -14.85 -29.95
CA TYR A 258 20.07 -14.71 -28.50
C TYR A 258 18.78 -14.22 -27.85
N LEU A 259 17.74 -13.89 -28.64
CA LEU A 259 16.46 -13.45 -28.09
C LEU A 259 15.73 -14.60 -27.40
N GLU A 260 15.18 -14.35 -26.22
CA GLU A 260 14.49 -15.35 -25.42
C GLU A 260 13.00 -15.42 -25.80
N GLU A 261 12.40 -16.59 -25.60
CA GLU A 261 10.95 -16.78 -25.78
C GLU A 261 10.21 -16.24 -24.55
N PRO A 262 9.29 -15.26 -24.70
CA PRO A 262 8.54 -14.70 -23.59
C PRO A 262 7.44 -15.65 -23.08
N THR A 263 6.98 -15.40 -21.87
CA THR A 263 5.76 -16.00 -21.28
C THR A 263 4.65 -14.94 -21.19
N PHE A 264 3.45 -15.32 -20.76
CA PHE A 264 2.37 -14.35 -20.53
C PHE A 264 2.73 -13.26 -19.51
N ASP A 265 3.63 -13.57 -18.57
CA ASP A 265 4.04 -12.65 -17.50
C ASP A 265 5.21 -11.75 -17.91
N THR A 266 6.00 -12.15 -18.93
CA THR A 266 7.21 -11.41 -19.36
C THR A 266 7.05 -10.67 -20.68
N LEU A 267 5.92 -10.86 -21.39
CA LEU A 267 5.63 -10.14 -22.62
C LEU A 267 5.19 -8.69 -22.34
N ASP A 268 6.17 -7.78 -22.26
CA ASP A 268 5.91 -6.34 -22.07
C ASP A 268 5.41 -5.65 -23.36
N ASP A 269 6.05 -5.96 -24.49
CA ASP A 269 5.80 -5.32 -25.78
C ASP A 269 4.80 -6.14 -26.62
N ASN A 270 3.51 -5.98 -26.36
CA ASN A 270 2.45 -6.66 -27.12
C ASN A 270 1.92 -5.78 -28.27
N TYR A 271 1.96 -6.27 -29.50
CA TYR A 271 1.49 -5.55 -30.69
C TYR A 271 0.06 -5.93 -31.07
N ASP A 272 -0.74 -4.94 -31.45
CA ASP A 272 -2.12 -5.13 -31.87
C ASP A 272 -2.22 -5.85 -33.22
N PHE A 273 -3.29 -6.64 -33.41
CA PHE A 273 -3.53 -7.39 -34.64
C PHE A 273 -3.55 -6.51 -35.90
N LEU A 274 -4.19 -5.34 -35.84
CA LEU A 274 -4.28 -4.45 -37.00
C LEU A 274 -2.89 -3.92 -37.43
N THR A 275 -2.02 -3.65 -36.46
CA THR A 275 -0.65 -3.20 -36.71
C THR A 275 0.15 -4.32 -37.38
N VAL A 276 0.08 -5.53 -36.84
CA VAL A 276 0.78 -6.71 -37.39
C VAL A 276 0.25 -7.07 -38.79
N SER A 277 -1.06 -7.01 -39.00
CA SER A 277 -1.68 -7.32 -40.29
C SER A 277 -1.35 -6.29 -41.37
N SER A 278 -0.98 -5.05 -41.00
CA SER A 278 -0.61 -4.01 -41.97
C SER A 278 0.79 -4.20 -42.56
N ASP A 279 1.70 -4.83 -41.81
CA ASP A 279 3.06 -5.15 -42.25
C ASP A 279 3.54 -6.48 -41.62
N PRO A 280 3.06 -7.63 -42.10
CA PRO A 280 3.40 -8.93 -41.51
C PRO A 280 4.90 -9.24 -41.53
N ALA A 281 5.61 -8.76 -42.56
CA ALA A 281 7.04 -8.99 -42.72
C ALA A 281 7.87 -8.34 -41.61
N LEU A 282 7.48 -7.14 -41.15
CA LEU A 282 8.15 -6.46 -40.04
C LEU A 282 8.01 -7.21 -38.71
N TYR A 283 6.88 -7.89 -38.52
CA TYR A 283 6.56 -8.59 -37.27
C TYR A 283 6.84 -10.09 -37.30
N LYS A 284 7.57 -10.59 -38.31
CA LYS A 284 7.99 -11.99 -38.38
C LYS A 284 8.77 -12.41 -37.13
N ASP A 285 8.51 -13.59 -36.58
CA ASP A 285 9.13 -14.11 -35.36
C ASP A 285 8.91 -13.27 -34.09
N VAL A 286 8.01 -12.28 -34.12
CA VAL A 286 7.58 -11.50 -32.95
C VAL A 286 6.48 -12.26 -32.21
N TYR A 287 6.50 -12.21 -30.88
CA TYR A 287 5.50 -12.82 -30.03
C TYR A 287 4.33 -11.86 -29.77
N VAL A 288 3.11 -12.38 -29.78
CA VAL A 288 1.90 -11.62 -29.49
C VAL A 288 1.00 -12.39 -28.54
N ALA A 289 0.30 -11.65 -27.70
CA ALA A 289 -0.71 -12.16 -26.81
C ALA A 289 -2.09 -11.61 -27.20
N TRP A 290 -2.82 -12.36 -28.04
CA TRP A 290 -4.13 -11.95 -28.52
C TRP A 290 -5.25 -12.73 -27.87
N SER A 291 -6.33 -12.01 -27.58
CA SER A 291 -7.52 -12.54 -26.94
C SER A 291 -8.68 -12.60 -27.94
N GLY A 292 -9.55 -13.58 -27.78
CA GLY A 292 -10.63 -13.83 -28.71
C GLY A 292 -11.36 -15.14 -28.48
N ARG A 293 -12.02 -15.65 -29.50
CA ARG A 293 -12.69 -16.96 -29.50
C ARG A 293 -12.19 -17.81 -30.66
N ILE A 294 -12.12 -19.11 -30.45
CA ILE A 294 -11.73 -20.04 -31.50
C ILE A 294 -12.93 -20.46 -32.34
N ALA A 295 -12.68 -20.62 -33.64
CA ALA A 295 -13.56 -21.26 -34.61
C ALA A 295 -12.75 -22.30 -35.40
N ASN A 296 -13.45 -23.21 -36.10
CA ASN A 296 -12.83 -24.17 -37.02
C ASN A 296 -11.64 -24.96 -36.42
N ALA A 297 -11.75 -25.36 -35.15
CA ALA A 297 -10.71 -26.14 -34.49
C ALA A 297 -10.66 -27.56 -35.06
N THR A 298 -9.51 -27.96 -35.60
CA THR A 298 -9.30 -29.27 -36.24
C THR A 298 -7.94 -29.84 -35.88
N GLU A 299 -7.91 -31.13 -35.58
CA GLU A 299 -6.68 -31.91 -35.49
C GLU A 299 -6.29 -32.39 -36.90
N LEU A 300 -5.03 -32.17 -37.26
CA LEU A 300 -4.46 -32.54 -38.55
C LEU A 300 -3.86 -33.96 -38.47
N SER A 301 -3.68 -34.59 -39.62
CA SER A 301 -3.21 -35.98 -39.72
C SER A 301 -1.81 -36.22 -39.15
N ASP A 302 -1.02 -35.16 -39.00
CA ASP A 302 0.31 -35.18 -38.40
C ASP A 302 0.29 -35.01 -36.86
N GLY A 303 -0.89 -34.90 -36.25
CA GLY A 303 -1.08 -34.66 -34.82
C GLY A 303 -0.97 -33.19 -34.42
N SER A 304 -0.74 -32.28 -35.37
CA SER A 304 -0.80 -30.84 -35.13
C SER A 304 -2.25 -30.36 -35.00
N TRP A 305 -2.45 -29.23 -34.36
CA TRP A 305 -3.78 -28.67 -34.11
C TRP A 305 -3.89 -27.28 -34.70
N ALA A 306 -4.95 -27.04 -35.46
CA ALA A 306 -5.22 -25.78 -36.13
C ALA A 306 -6.55 -25.19 -35.65
N CYS A 307 -6.64 -23.87 -35.53
CA CYS A 307 -7.91 -23.18 -35.35
C CYS A 307 -7.86 -21.76 -35.93
N ASP A 308 -9.03 -21.16 -36.14
CA ASP A 308 -9.17 -19.74 -36.46
C ASP A 308 -9.44 -18.96 -35.17
N LEU A 309 -8.55 -18.05 -34.80
CA LEU A 309 -8.77 -17.12 -33.69
C LEU A 309 -9.46 -15.85 -34.21
N LEU A 310 -10.65 -15.58 -33.67
CA LEU A 310 -11.40 -14.35 -33.88
C LEU A 310 -10.93 -13.32 -32.83
N VAL A 311 -9.97 -12.48 -33.22
CA VAL A 311 -9.31 -11.51 -32.32
C VAL A 311 -10.28 -10.41 -31.90
N GLY A 312 -10.31 -10.07 -30.61
CA GLY A 312 -11.18 -9.05 -30.01
C GLY A 312 -12.64 -9.48 -29.83
N TYR A 313 -12.96 -10.75 -30.13
CA TYR A 313 -14.31 -11.30 -30.02
C TYR A 313 -14.59 -11.94 -28.64
N GLU A 314 -14.04 -11.40 -27.54
CA GLU A 314 -14.26 -11.97 -26.20
C GLU A 314 -15.74 -11.83 -25.77
N ASP A 315 -16.26 -10.61 -25.91
CA ASP A 315 -17.60 -10.17 -25.50
C ASP A 315 -18.71 -10.46 -26.53
N LYS A 316 -18.38 -11.09 -27.65
CA LYS A 316 -19.27 -11.33 -28.80
C LYS A 316 -19.82 -10.06 -29.48
N LYS A 317 -19.15 -8.92 -29.33
CA LYS A 317 -19.62 -7.62 -29.87
C LYS A 317 -18.95 -7.24 -31.18
N THR A 318 -17.63 -7.34 -31.25
CA THR A 318 -16.84 -6.87 -32.39
C THR A 318 -15.75 -7.88 -32.72
N VAL A 319 -15.52 -8.15 -34.00
CA VAL A 319 -14.37 -8.95 -34.46
C VAL A 319 -13.37 -7.98 -35.07
N THR A 320 -12.17 -7.90 -34.51
CA THR A 320 -11.08 -7.06 -35.04
C THR A 320 -10.43 -7.72 -36.25
N GLY A 321 -10.32 -9.05 -36.23
CA GLY A 321 -9.79 -9.82 -37.35
C GLY A 321 -9.82 -11.32 -37.09
N ARG A 322 -9.40 -12.09 -38.09
CA ARG A 322 -9.28 -13.55 -38.03
C ARG A 322 -7.85 -13.94 -38.35
N VAL A 323 -7.24 -14.73 -37.48
CA VAL A 323 -5.89 -15.29 -37.70
C VAL A 323 -5.89 -16.79 -37.54
N LYS A 324 -5.18 -17.49 -38.42
CA LYS A 324 -4.99 -18.94 -38.29
C LYS A 324 -3.93 -19.22 -37.24
N VAL A 325 -4.24 -20.08 -36.29
CA VAL A 325 -3.36 -20.48 -35.20
C VAL A 325 -3.01 -21.96 -35.35
N MET A 326 -1.72 -22.28 -35.26
CA MET A 326 -1.17 -23.62 -35.42
C MET A 326 -0.38 -24.03 -34.18
N PHE A 327 -0.72 -25.17 -33.58
CA PHE A 327 0.03 -25.80 -32.50
C PHE A 327 0.66 -27.10 -32.98
N PRO A 328 1.88 -27.44 -32.51
CA PRO A 328 2.55 -28.69 -32.87
C PRO A 328 1.83 -29.93 -32.31
N SER A 329 0.99 -29.77 -31.29
CA SER A 329 0.18 -30.84 -30.70
C SER A 329 -1.15 -30.29 -30.19
N VAL A 330 -2.14 -31.19 -30.03
CA VAL A 330 -3.44 -30.83 -29.46
C VAL A 330 -3.26 -30.30 -28.03
N PRO A 331 -3.74 -29.08 -27.72
CA PRO A 331 -3.63 -28.52 -26.38
C PRO A 331 -4.39 -29.35 -25.33
N ALA A 332 -3.76 -29.58 -24.17
CA ALA A 332 -4.36 -30.25 -23.02
C ALA A 332 -4.35 -29.29 -21.80
N PRO A 333 -5.51 -28.95 -21.20
CA PRO A 333 -6.87 -29.43 -21.49
C PRO A 333 -7.44 -28.90 -22.83
N SER A 334 -8.47 -29.57 -23.35
CA SER A 334 -9.10 -29.18 -24.61
C SER A 334 -9.70 -27.77 -24.51
N VAL A 335 -9.51 -26.99 -25.57
CA VAL A 335 -9.94 -25.58 -25.62
C VAL A 335 -11.43 -25.51 -25.97
N ASP A 336 -12.22 -24.88 -25.11
CA ASP A 336 -13.66 -24.70 -25.33
C ASP A 336 -13.92 -23.45 -26.20
N GLY A 337 -14.38 -23.63 -27.44
CA GLY A 337 -14.69 -22.51 -28.34
C GLY A 337 -15.86 -21.61 -27.92
N SER A 338 -16.68 -22.07 -26.97
CA SER A 338 -17.75 -21.26 -26.38
C SER A 338 -17.26 -20.24 -25.36
N ARG A 339 -15.97 -20.24 -25.01
CA ARG A 339 -15.36 -19.35 -24.03
C ARG A 339 -14.26 -18.47 -24.65
N PRO A 340 -14.02 -17.28 -24.10
CA PRO A 340 -12.90 -16.46 -24.52
C PRO A 340 -11.58 -17.14 -24.13
N VAL A 341 -10.57 -16.94 -24.96
CA VAL A 341 -9.26 -17.55 -24.83
C VAL A 341 -8.21 -16.48 -25.14
N ARG A 342 -7.04 -16.62 -24.52
CA ARG A 342 -5.87 -15.80 -24.82
C ARG A 342 -4.75 -16.70 -25.32
N PHE A 343 -4.26 -16.42 -26.52
CA PHE A 343 -3.14 -17.12 -27.12
C PHE A 343 -1.89 -16.30 -26.96
N LEU A 344 -0.81 -16.96 -26.53
CA LEU A 344 0.55 -16.50 -26.75
C LEU A 344 1.09 -17.29 -27.94
N GLY A 345 1.50 -16.57 -28.97
CA GLY A 345 2.05 -17.20 -30.17
C GLY A 345 3.10 -16.32 -30.84
N LYS A 346 3.93 -16.97 -31.65
CA LYS A 346 4.93 -16.34 -32.49
C LYS A 346 4.35 -16.12 -33.88
N ILE A 347 4.50 -14.93 -34.42
CA ILE A 347 4.04 -14.58 -35.77
C ILE A 347 4.95 -15.29 -36.78
N ASP A 348 4.32 -15.98 -37.70
CA ASP A 348 4.92 -16.51 -38.91
C ASP A 348 4.25 -15.85 -40.13
N VAL A 349 4.96 -15.82 -41.26
CA VAL A 349 4.47 -15.16 -42.47
C VAL A 349 4.39 -16.22 -43.57
N SER A 350 3.17 -16.50 -44.02
CA SER A 350 2.88 -17.44 -45.09
C SER A 350 2.05 -16.74 -46.14
N GLU A 351 2.54 -16.71 -47.39
CA GLU A 351 1.82 -16.08 -48.53
C GLU A 351 1.34 -14.64 -48.24
N ASP A 352 2.20 -13.83 -47.59
CA ASP A 352 1.93 -12.46 -47.15
C ASP A 352 0.82 -12.29 -46.09
N GLU A 353 0.27 -13.39 -45.56
CA GLU A 353 -0.62 -13.38 -44.41
C GLU A 353 0.11 -13.75 -43.11
N ALA A 354 -0.27 -13.08 -42.02
CA ALA A 354 0.23 -13.42 -40.69
C ALA A 354 -0.46 -14.69 -40.19
N VAL A 355 0.33 -15.73 -39.90
CA VAL A 355 -0.10 -16.97 -39.26
C VAL A 355 0.48 -17.00 -37.85
N LEU A 356 -0.26 -17.49 -36.86
CA LEU A 356 0.21 -17.57 -35.48
C LEU A 356 0.68 -18.98 -35.15
N SER A 357 1.98 -19.15 -34.89
CA SER A 357 2.51 -20.36 -34.28
C SER A 357 2.27 -20.31 -32.78
N GLY A 358 1.35 -21.13 -32.29
CA GLY A 358 0.93 -21.17 -30.91
C GLY A 358 1.99 -21.71 -29.97
N ARG A 359 2.19 -21.02 -28.83
CA ARG A 359 3.13 -21.42 -27.76
C ARG A 359 2.43 -21.77 -26.47
N ALA A 360 1.51 -20.91 -26.03
CA ALA A 360 0.74 -21.14 -24.82
C ALA A 360 -0.70 -20.65 -25.00
N ILE A 361 -1.61 -21.27 -24.28
CA ILE A 361 -3.04 -20.94 -24.28
C ILE A 361 -3.48 -20.72 -22.85
N TYR A 362 -4.20 -19.64 -22.62
CA TYR A 362 -4.88 -19.38 -21.36
C TYR A 362 -6.38 -19.30 -21.60
N GLN A 363 -7.14 -20.08 -20.83
CA GLN A 363 -8.59 -20.05 -20.80
C GLN A 363 -9.07 -20.10 -19.34
N PRO A 364 -9.97 -19.19 -18.91
CA PRO A 364 -10.42 -19.15 -17.53
C PRO A 364 -11.27 -20.37 -17.15
N LEU A 365 -11.05 -20.92 -15.96
CA LEU A 365 -11.76 -22.09 -15.44
C LEU A 365 -13.25 -21.82 -15.18
N LYS A 366 -13.62 -20.59 -14.78
CA LYS A 366 -14.99 -20.12 -14.53
C LYS A 366 -15.14 -18.65 -14.94
N GLY A 367 -16.21 -18.31 -15.65
CA GLY A 367 -16.54 -16.93 -16.06
C GLY A 367 -16.03 -16.53 -17.45
N SER A 368 -16.46 -15.36 -17.93
CA SER A 368 -16.12 -14.81 -19.25
C SER A 368 -15.00 -13.76 -19.21
N ALA A 369 -14.44 -13.46 -18.04
CA ALA A 369 -13.44 -12.39 -17.91
C ALA A 369 -12.03 -12.96 -18.04
N LEU A 370 -11.33 -12.56 -19.11
CA LEU A 370 -9.87 -12.60 -19.19
C LEU A 370 -9.36 -11.38 -18.41
N LYS A 371 -9.01 -11.56 -17.13
CA LYS A 371 -8.38 -10.48 -16.34
C LYS A 371 -6.88 -10.57 -16.44
#